data_AF-A0A7C6UUJ6-F1
#
_entry.id   AF-A0A7C6UUJ6-F1
#
_cell.length_a   1.000
_cell.length_b   1.000
_cell.length_c   1.000
_cell.angle_alpha   90.00
_cell.angle_beta   90.00
_cell.angle_gamma   90.00
#
_symmetry.space_group_name_H-M   'P 1'
#
loop_
_entity.id
_entity.type
_entity.pdbx_description
1 polymer ?
#
loop_
_entity_poly.entity_id
_entity_poly.type
_entity_poly.pdbx_seq_one_letter_code
_entity_poly.pdbx_strand_id
1 'polypeptide(L)' 'MKYEYKFVEVPLRENGWGTQANEAFEKCKEIIAAEANNGWRLKQVVIPANERTGLFMPYCYQIIFEKMRQTD' A
#
# COMPACT_ATOMS: atom_id res chain seq x y z
N MET A 1 19.40 12.81 -7.54
CA MET A 1 18.08 12.43 -8.11
C MET A 1 17.02 12.73 -7.07
N LYS A 2 16.00 13.52 -7.42
CA LYS A 2 14.85 13.77 -6.54
C LYS A 2 13.78 12.73 -6.87
N TYR A 3 13.18 12.12 -5.86
CA TYR A 3 12.08 11.18 -6.03
C TYR A 3 10.80 11.78 -5.46
N GLU A 4 9.69 11.55 -6.14
CA GLU A 4 8.37 11.67 -5.56
C GLU A 4 7.90 10.31 -5.06
N TYR A 5 7.14 10.31 -3.96
CA TYR A 5 6.62 9.11 -3.33
C TYR A 5 5.10 9.14 -3.30
N LYS A 6 4.50 7.96 -3.47
CA LYS A 6 3.06 7.73 -3.33
C LYS A 6 2.84 6.61 -2.31
N PHE A 7 1.89 6.83 -1.40
CA PHE A 7 1.51 5.88 -0.36
C PHE A 7 0.06 5.48 -0.57
N VAL A 8 -0.21 4.18 -0.63
CA VAL A 8 -1.56 3.64 -0.82
C VAL A 8 -1.86 2.68 0.32
N GLU A 9 -2.93 2.96 1.06
CA GLU A 9 -3.41 2.07 2.11
C GLU A 9 -4.44 1.08 1.55
N VAL A 10 -4.27 -0.19 1.88
CA VAL A 10 -5.21 -1.27 1.56
C VAL A 10 -5.69 -1.89 2.87
N PRO A 11 -6.90 -1.55 3.34
CA PRO A 11 -7.44 -2.08 4.59
C PRO A 11 -7.52 -3.60 4.57
N LEU A 12 -7.17 -4.25 5.68
CA LEU A 12 -7.28 -5.72 5.79
C LEU A 12 -8.74 -6.21 5.91
N ARG A 13 -9.65 -5.29 6.25
CA ARG A 13 -11.08 -5.56 6.45
C ARG A 13 -11.87 -4.38 5.91
N GLU A 14 -12.32 -4.44 4.67
CA GLU A 14 -13.18 -3.38 4.11
C GLU A 14 -14.62 -3.48 4.64
N ASN A 15 -15.13 -4.68 4.92
CA ASN A 15 -16.53 -4.93 5.25
C ASN A 15 -16.76 -5.70 6.57
N GLY A 16 -15.82 -5.62 7.52
CA GLY A 16 -15.93 -6.29 8.82
C GLY A 16 -15.58 -7.79 8.78
N TRP A 17 -16.19 -8.59 9.66
CA TRP A 17 -15.81 -9.99 9.95
C TRP A 17 -16.08 -10.99 8.80
N GLY A 18 -16.64 -10.54 7.67
CA GLY A 18 -16.97 -11.38 6.50
C GLY A 18 -16.01 -11.25 5.31
N THR A 19 -14.91 -10.50 5.44
CA THR A 19 -13.92 -10.32 4.36
C THR A 19 -13.23 -11.66 4.08
N GLN A 20 -13.18 -12.09 2.81
CA GLN A 20 -12.55 -13.37 2.48
C GLN A 20 -11.04 -13.31 2.79
N ALA A 21 -10.49 -14.43 3.27
CA ALA A 21 -9.05 -14.53 3.45
C ALA A 21 -8.34 -14.21 2.12
N ASN A 22 -7.31 -13.36 2.19
CA ASN A 22 -6.46 -12.89 1.07
C ASN A 22 -7.04 -11.82 0.12
N GLU A 23 -8.28 -11.35 0.29
CA GLU A 23 -8.87 -10.32 -0.58
C GLU A 23 -8.03 -9.03 -0.63
N ALA A 24 -7.58 -8.54 0.54
CA ALA A 24 -6.74 -7.36 0.64
C ALA A 24 -5.38 -7.54 -0.08
N PHE A 25 -4.82 -8.76 -0.08
CA PHE A 25 -3.53 -9.00 -0.73
C PHE A 25 -3.67 -9.08 -2.26
N GLU A 26 -4.78 -9.62 -2.78
CA GLU A 26 -5.07 -9.56 -4.22
C GLU A 26 -5.24 -8.11 -4.67
N LYS A 27 -5.96 -7.29 -3.89
CA LYS A 27 -6.09 -5.85 -4.15
C LYS A 27 -4.74 -5.13 -4.18
N CYS A 28 -3.80 -5.51 -3.32
CA CYS A 28 -2.42 -5.00 -3.40
C CYS A 28 -1.76 -5.31 -4.75
N LYS A 29 -1.92 -6.52 -5.29
CA LYS A 29 -1.34 -6.89 -6.60
C LYS A 29 -1.95 -6.07 -7.73
N GLU A 30 -3.27 -5.86 -7.71
CA GLU A 30 -3.98 -5.04 -8.70
C GLU A 30 -3.48 -3.60 -8.68
N ILE A 31 -3.36 -3.00 -7.50
CA ILE A 31 -2.84 -1.63 -7.32
C ILE A 31 -1.38 -1.56 -7.82
N ILE A 32 -0.54 -2.53 -7.45
CA ILE A 32 0.86 -2.56 -7.91
C ILE A 32 0.94 -2.60 -9.44
N ALA A 33 0.14 -3.44 -10.09
CA ALA A 33 0.11 -3.53 -11.55
C ALA A 33 -0.38 -2.23 -12.21
N ALA A 34 -1.45 -1.62 -11.66
CA ALA A 34 -1.99 -0.37 -12.17
C ALA A 34 -1.01 0.80 -12.03
N GLU A 35 -0.36 0.94 -10.88
CA GLU A 35 0.61 2.02 -10.63
C GLU A 35 1.90 1.83 -11.44
N ALA A 36 2.34 0.59 -11.64
CA ALA A 36 3.45 0.28 -12.55
C ALA A 36 3.16 0.75 -13.98
N ASN A 37 1.93 0.53 -14.48
CA ASN A 37 1.50 1.04 -15.78
C ASN A 37 1.42 2.57 -15.84
N ASN A 38 1.24 3.24 -14.69
CA ASN A 38 1.25 4.71 -14.56
C ASN A 38 2.67 5.30 -14.35
N GLY A 39 3.71 4.47 -14.49
CA GLY A 39 5.11 4.88 -14.39
C GLY A 39 5.63 5.02 -12.96
N TRP A 40 4.93 4.45 -11.97
CA TRP A 40 5.41 4.36 -10.60
C TRP A 40 6.17 3.05 -10.38
N ARG A 41 7.31 3.11 -9.70
CA ARG A 41 8.06 1.92 -9.31
C ARG A 41 7.63 1.50 -7.90
N LEU A 42 7.30 0.22 -7.73
CA LEU A 42 7.11 -0.35 -6.40
C LEU A 42 8.41 -0.23 -5.59
N LYS A 43 8.32 0.40 -4.42
CA LYS A 43 9.43 0.51 -3.47
C LYS A 43 9.33 -0.51 -2.36
N GLN A 44 8.17 -0.61 -1.71
CA GLN A 44 7.96 -1.49 -0.57
C GLN A 44 6.48 -1.72 -0.30
N VAL A 45 6.15 -2.85 0.35
CA VAL A 45 4.87 -3.05 1.04
C VAL A 45 5.19 -3.25 2.53
N VAL A 46 4.54 -2.50 3.40
CA VAL A 46 4.72 -2.59 4.85
C VAL A 46 3.39 -2.80 5.56
N ILE A 47 3.46 -3.25 6.80
CA ILE A 47 2.33 -3.32 7.72
C ILE A 47 2.60 -2.27 8.81
N PRO A 48 1.89 -1.12 8.81
CA PRO A 48 2.12 -0.08 9.80
C PRO A 48 1.73 -0.53 11.20
N ALA A 49 2.49 -0.06 12.19
CA ALA A 49 2.15 -0.26 13.60
C ALA A 49 0.88 0.55 13.94
N ASN A 50 -0.05 -0.06 14.66
CA ASN A 50 -1.21 0.67 15.18
C ASN A 50 -0.82 1.44 16.46
N GLU A 51 -0.29 2.65 16.27
CA GLU A 51 0.18 3.49 17.38
C GLU A 51 -0.96 4.03 18.27
N ARG A 52 -2.22 4.03 17.79
CA ARG A 52 -3.36 4.58 18.54
C ARG A 52 -3.88 3.65 19.63
N THR A 53 -3.79 2.34 19.44
CA THR A 53 -4.39 1.36 20.37
C THR A 53 -3.38 0.70 21.29
N GLY A 54 -2.08 0.94 21.08
CA GLY A 54 -1.00 0.28 21.83
C GLY A 54 -0.90 -1.23 21.59
N LEU A 55 -1.72 -1.78 20.68
CA LEU A 55 -1.73 -3.19 20.31
C LEU A 55 -1.19 -3.33 18.89
N PHE A 56 -0.25 -4.25 18.68
CA PHE A 56 0.29 -4.56 17.35
C PHE A 56 -0.71 -5.40 16.53
N MET A 57 -1.87 -4.83 16.23
CA MET A 57 -2.83 -5.41 15.29
C MET A 57 -2.66 -4.75 13.92
N PRO A 58 -2.33 -5.53 12.87
CA PRO A 58 -2.24 -5.00 11.52
C PRO A 58 -3.63 -4.56 11.05
N TYR A 59 -3.75 -3.35 10.51
CA TYR A 59 -5.03 -2.80 10.04
C TYR A 59 -5.08 -2.58 8.51
N CYS A 60 -3.91 -2.42 7.88
CA CYS A 60 -3.78 -2.32 6.43
C CYS A 60 -2.44 -2.89 5.95
N TYR A 61 -2.35 -3.11 4.64
CA TYR A 61 -1.08 -3.00 3.94
C TYR A 61 -0.88 -1.55 3.51
N GLN A 62 0.34 -1.04 3.63
CA GLN A 62 0.72 0.22 3.02
C GLN A 62 1.72 -0.04 1.90
N ILE A 63 1.32 0.30 0.68
CA ILE A 63 2.13 0.18 -0.53
C ILE A 63 2.82 1.53 -0.77
N ILE A 64 4.13 1.47 -0.94
CA ILE A 64 4.99 2.63 -1.17
C ILE A 64 5.53 2.55 -2.59
N PHE A 65 5.28 3.59 -3.37
CA PHE A 65 5.83 3.75 -4.71
C PHE A 65 6.79 4.94 -4.77
N GLU A 66 7.77 4.86 -5.66
CA GLU A 66 8.69 5.95 -6.00
C GLU A 66 8.65 6.24 -7.51
N LYS A 67 8.84 7.50 -7.89
CA LYS A 67 9.06 7.93 -9.27
C LYS A 67 10.12 9.02 -9.30
N MET A 68 11.01 8.99 -10.29
CA MET A 68 12.01 10.05 -10.44
C MET A 68 11.30 11.36 -10.83
N ARG A 69 11.52 12.44 -10.07
CA ARG A 69 11.12 13.77 -10.50
C ARG A 69 12.01 14.16 -11.68
N GLN A 70 11.40 14.34 -12.85
CA GLN A 70 12.03 15.08 -13.92
C GLN A 70 12.23 16.51 -13.41
N THR A 71 13.49 16.95 -13.41
CA THR A 71 13.83 18.34 -13.10
C THR A 71 14.06 18.97 -14.46
N ASP A 72 13.22 19.92 -14.85
CA ASP A 72 13.44 20.76 -16.04
C ASP A 72 14.73 21.59 -15.91
#